data_AF-A0A2H0XRH6-F1
#
_entry.id   AF-A0A2H0XRH6-F1
#
_cell.length_a   1.000
_cell.length_b   1.000
_cell.length_c   1.000
_cell.angle_alpha   90.00
_cell.angle_beta   90.00
_cell.angle_gamma   90.00
#
_symmetry.space_group_name_H-M   'P 1'
#
loop_
_entity.id
_entity.type
_entity.pdbx_description
1 polymer ?
#
loop_
_entity_poly.entity_id
_entity_poly.type
_entity_poly.pdbx_seq_one_letter_code
_entity_poly.pdbx_strand_id
1 'polypeptide(L)'
;MILREKKRISALLAITVLFTLVSSVALGNSRYYSSVQQICKAYQIEVDYNRMSLIETANGTKDFSLTINSARNNFDRIMLIGFYAAGKAMLYLREDIQTVNIIVNVEYKSVENIMATAVKEDILAYVDGKMSSADFVRKIKFS
;
A
#
# COMPACT_ATOMS: atom_id res chain seq x y z
N MET A 1 -51.69 -6.28 -2.81
CA MET A 1 -50.93 -5.28 -3.58
C MET A 1 -49.87 -4.56 -2.73
N ILE A 2 -50.23 -3.99 -1.57
CA ILE A 2 -49.34 -3.22 -0.66
C ILE A 2 -48.11 -4.01 -0.15
N LEU A 3 -48.25 -5.32 0.11
CA LEU A 3 -47.14 -6.14 0.62
C LEU A 3 -46.02 -6.35 -0.42
N ARG A 4 -46.36 -6.35 -1.72
CA ARG A 4 -45.42 -6.53 -2.84
C ARG A 4 -44.61 -5.26 -3.11
N GLU A 5 -45.25 -4.10 -2.93
CA GLU A 5 -44.63 -2.77 -2.98
C GLU A 5 -43.60 -2.59 -1.85
N LYS A 6 -43.96 -2.92 -0.60
CA LYS A 6 -43.04 -2.86 0.55
C LYS A 6 -41.80 -3.74 0.35
N LYS A 7 -41.99 -4.96 -0.19
CA LYS A 7 -40.89 -5.91 -0.47
C LYS A 7 -39.94 -5.42 -1.57
N ARG A 8 -40.47 -4.66 -2.55
CA ARG A 8 -39.66 -4.00 -3.60
C ARG A 8 -38.86 -2.83 -3.04
N ILE A 9 -39.48 -1.99 -2.20
CA ILE A 9 -38.81 -0.86 -1.54
C ILE A 9 -37.69 -1.36 -0.63
N SER A 10 -37.94 -2.40 0.18
CA SER A 10 -36.90 -3.00 1.03
C SER A 10 -35.75 -3.61 0.23
N ALA A 11 -36.03 -4.21 -0.92
CA ALA A 11 -34.99 -4.76 -1.80
C ALA A 11 -34.13 -3.66 -2.44
N LEU A 12 -34.75 -2.56 -2.89
CA LEU A 12 -34.04 -1.40 -3.43
C LEU A 12 -33.13 -0.75 -2.37
N LEU A 13 -33.64 -0.58 -1.15
CA LEU A 13 -32.83 -0.06 -0.03
C LEU A 13 -31.64 -0.97 0.29
N ALA A 14 -31.84 -2.28 0.31
CA ALA A 14 -30.75 -3.24 0.53
C ALA A 14 -29.67 -3.16 -0.56
N ILE A 15 -30.07 -2.99 -1.83
CA ILE A 15 -29.14 -2.82 -2.95
C ILE A 15 -28.35 -1.52 -2.83
N THR A 16 -29.00 -0.40 -2.48
CA THR A 16 -28.32 0.88 -2.28
C THR A 16 -27.32 0.81 -1.13
N VAL A 17 -27.69 0.22 0.00
CA VAL A 17 -26.79 0.03 1.14
C VAL A 17 -25.60 -0.85 0.76
N LEU A 18 -25.83 -1.97 0.07
CA LEU A 18 -24.78 -2.85 -0.40
C LEU A 18 -23.83 -2.12 -1.37
N PHE A 19 -24.35 -1.35 -2.31
CA PHE A 19 -23.55 -0.57 -3.25
C PHE A 19 -22.68 0.47 -2.53
N THR A 20 -23.22 1.17 -1.53
CA THR A 20 -22.45 2.14 -0.73
C THR A 20 -21.34 1.48 0.11
N LEU A 21 -21.58 0.27 0.64
CA LEU A 21 -20.59 -0.48 1.42
C LEU A 21 -19.45 -1.02 0.53
N VAL A 22 -19.75 -1.53 -0.66
CA VAL A 22 -18.72 -1.99 -1.60
C VAL A 22 -17.89 -0.81 -2.13
N SER A 23 -18.52 0.35 -2.31
CA SER A 23 -17.82 1.57 -2.72
C SER A 23 -16.84 2.07 -1.66
N SER A 24 -17.20 2.02 -0.37
CA SER A 24 -16.34 2.54 0.71
C SER A 24 -15.06 1.71 0.89
N VAL A 25 -15.13 0.39 0.78
CA VAL A 25 -13.94 -0.50 0.85
C VAL A 25 -13.02 -0.32 -0.35
N ALA A 26 -13.57 -0.15 -1.56
CA ALA A 26 -12.77 0.11 -2.75
C ALA A 26 -12.09 1.51 -2.71
N LEU A 27 -12.78 2.51 -2.14
CA LEU A 27 -12.27 3.88 -2.02
C LEU A 27 -11.24 4.06 -0.90
N GLY A 28 -11.35 3.32 0.20
CA GLY A 28 -10.38 3.36 1.30
C GLY A 28 -8.97 3.00 0.83
N ASN A 29 -8.85 1.89 0.10
CA ASN A 29 -7.58 1.46 -0.51
C ASN A 29 -7.08 2.48 -1.55
N SER A 30 -8.00 3.08 -2.33
CA SER A 30 -7.66 4.01 -3.40
C SER A 30 -6.96 5.28 -2.90
N ARG A 31 -7.34 5.84 -1.74
CA ARG A 31 -6.71 7.06 -1.20
C ARG A 31 -5.27 6.81 -0.74
N TYR A 32 -5.05 5.68 -0.07
CA TYR A 32 -3.70 5.29 0.32
C TYR A 32 -2.81 5.07 -0.92
N TYR A 33 -3.34 4.38 -1.94
CA TYR A 33 -2.62 4.15 -3.19
C TYR A 33 -2.30 5.46 -3.92
N SER A 34 -3.25 6.41 -3.98
CA SER A 34 -3.01 7.75 -4.55
C SER A 34 -1.83 8.43 -3.87
N SER A 35 -1.80 8.39 -2.53
CA SER A 35 -0.78 9.07 -1.75
C SER A 35 0.60 8.43 -1.97
N VAL A 36 0.69 7.10 -1.96
CA VAL A 36 1.92 6.37 -2.28
C VAL A 36 2.39 6.71 -3.69
N GLN A 37 1.49 6.65 -4.68
CA GLN A 37 1.81 6.97 -6.08
C GLN A 37 2.32 8.40 -6.23
N GLN A 38 1.66 9.38 -5.62
CA GLN A 38 2.06 10.79 -5.70
C GLN A 38 3.46 11.01 -5.12
N ILE A 39 3.79 10.35 -4.01
CA ILE A 39 5.10 10.47 -3.38
C ILE A 39 6.17 9.78 -4.23
N CYS A 40 5.92 8.57 -4.74
CA CYS A 40 6.83 7.90 -5.69
C CYS A 40 7.09 8.77 -6.93
N LYS A 41 6.05 9.38 -7.48
CA LYS A 41 6.15 10.28 -8.64
C LYS A 41 7.01 11.51 -8.36
N ALA A 42 6.96 12.06 -7.14
CA ALA A 42 7.84 13.16 -6.74
C ALA A 42 9.34 12.77 -6.76
N TYR A 43 9.65 11.49 -6.62
CA TYR A 43 11.00 10.93 -6.78
C TYR A 43 11.29 10.39 -8.20
N GLN A 44 10.42 10.70 -9.17
CA GLN A 44 10.51 10.23 -10.57
C GLN A 44 10.42 8.71 -10.70
N ILE A 45 9.64 8.07 -9.83
CA ILE A 45 9.36 6.64 -9.87
C ILE A 45 7.90 6.46 -10.26
N GLU A 46 7.66 5.89 -11.44
CA GLU A 46 6.31 5.56 -11.91
C GLU A 46 5.85 4.24 -11.28
N VAL A 47 4.68 4.29 -10.63
CA VAL A 47 4.03 3.13 -10.01
C VAL A 47 2.54 3.15 -10.33
N ASP A 48 2.01 1.98 -10.67
CA ASP A 48 0.59 1.81 -11.00
C ASP A 48 -0.18 1.20 -9.83
N TYR A 49 -1.49 1.46 -9.78
CA TYR A 49 -2.38 0.93 -8.75
C TYR A 49 -2.43 -0.59 -8.71
N ASN A 50 -2.33 -1.24 -9.87
CA ASN A 50 -2.32 -2.70 -9.97
C ASN A 50 -1.03 -3.34 -9.41
N ARG A 51 -0.03 -2.53 -9.06
CA ARG A 51 1.20 -2.94 -8.38
C ARG A 51 1.16 -2.69 -6.86
N MET A 52 -0.02 -2.34 -6.35
CA MET A 52 -0.26 -2.07 -4.94
C MET A 52 -1.30 -3.04 -4.39
N SER A 53 -1.05 -3.57 -3.21
CA SER A 53 -1.98 -4.45 -2.50
C SER A 53 -2.02 -4.07 -1.04
N LEU A 54 -3.23 -3.85 -0.50
CA LEU A 54 -3.49 -3.64 0.91
C LEU A 54 -4.43 -4.75 1.36
N ILE A 55 -3.92 -5.64 2.19
CA ILE A 55 -4.60 -6.86 2.62
C ILE A 55 -4.81 -6.78 4.13
N GLU A 56 -6.03 -7.07 4.57
CA GLU A 56 -6.32 -7.25 5.99
C GLU A 56 -5.93 -8.69 6.39
N THR A 57 -5.12 -8.83 7.44
CA THR A 57 -4.68 -10.11 7.98
C THR A 57 -5.77 -10.72 8.86
N ALA A 58 -5.64 -12.00 9.18
CA ALA A 58 -6.57 -12.71 10.07
C ALA A 58 -6.70 -12.08 11.47
N ASN A 59 -5.73 -11.27 11.88
CA ASN A 59 -5.72 -10.60 13.18
C ASN A 59 -6.33 -9.18 13.12
N GLY A 60 -6.93 -8.78 11.99
CA GLY A 60 -7.52 -7.46 11.78
C GLY A 60 -6.50 -6.34 11.55
N THR A 61 -5.23 -6.69 11.31
CA THR A 61 -4.19 -5.72 10.94
C THR A 61 -4.09 -5.60 9.43
N LYS A 62 -3.48 -4.53 8.89
CA LYS A 62 -3.26 -4.39 7.44
C LYS A 62 -1.80 -4.61 7.07
N ASP A 63 -1.57 -5.30 5.98
CA ASP A 63 -0.27 -5.40 5.32
C ASP A 63 -0.34 -4.76 3.93
N PHE A 64 0.69 -4.01 3.58
CA PHE A 64 0.80 -3.33 2.29
C PHE A 64 1.95 -3.91 1.47
N SER A 65 1.73 -4.07 0.17
CA SER A 65 2.75 -4.48 -0.79
C SER A 65 2.79 -3.50 -1.96
N LEU A 66 4.00 -3.14 -2.38
CA LEU A 66 4.26 -2.28 -3.54
C LEU A 66 5.34 -2.90 -4.42
N THR A 67 5.01 -3.10 -5.70
CA THR A 67 5.97 -3.56 -6.71
C THR A 67 6.50 -2.40 -7.55
N ILE A 68 7.81 -2.24 -7.64
CA ILE A 68 8.48 -1.15 -8.37
C ILE A 68 9.52 -1.74 -9.33
N ASN A 69 9.60 -1.20 -10.55
CA ASN A 69 10.69 -1.56 -11.46
C ASN A 69 11.94 -0.71 -11.17
N SER A 70 13.11 -1.33 -11.22
CA SER A 70 14.39 -0.65 -11.08
C SER A 70 15.37 -1.10 -12.15
N ALA A 71 16.20 -0.16 -12.61
CA ALA A 71 17.45 -0.51 -13.27
C ALA A 71 18.42 -1.15 -12.26
N ARG A 72 19.39 -1.94 -12.75
CA ARG A 72 20.38 -2.70 -11.95
C ARG A 72 21.05 -1.92 -10.82
N ASN A 73 21.30 -0.64 -11.03
CA ASN A 73 22.20 0.14 -10.18
C ASN A 73 21.46 0.88 -9.04
N ASN A 74 20.12 0.81 -9.03
CA ASN A 74 19.29 1.71 -8.22
C ASN A 74 18.36 0.99 -7.26
N PHE A 75 18.42 -0.35 -7.17
CA PHE A 75 17.42 -1.12 -6.42
C PHE A 75 17.36 -0.70 -4.94
N ASP A 76 18.51 -0.44 -4.29
CA ASP A 76 18.58 0.03 -2.90
C ASP A 76 17.84 1.35 -2.71
N ARG A 77 18.10 2.32 -3.59
CA ARG A 77 17.44 3.64 -3.55
C ARG A 77 15.94 3.50 -3.80
N ILE A 78 15.55 2.71 -4.80
CA ILE A 78 14.14 2.49 -5.15
C ILE A 78 13.39 1.84 -3.99
N MET A 79 14.00 0.83 -3.35
CA MET A 79 13.46 0.16 -2.17
C MET A 79 13.22 1.14 -1.02
N LEU A 80 14.24 1.94 -0.68
CA LEU A 80 14.14 2.94 0.38
C LEU A 80 13.07 4.00 0.10
N ILE A 81 12.93 4.43 -1.16
CA ILE A 81 11.87 5.36 -1.56
C ILE A 81 10.50 4.69 -1.47
N GLY A 82 10.37 3.41 -1.81
CA GLY A 82 9.14 2.64 -1.62
C GLY A 82 8.68 2.61 -0.17
N PHE A 83 9.59 2.30 0.76
CA PHE A 83 9.29 2.36 2.21
C PHE A 83 8.96 3.78 2.68
N TYR A 84 9.72 4.78 2.21
CA TYR A 84 9.47 6.18 2.56
C TYR A 84 8.09 6.64 2.08
N ALA A 85 7.71 6.31 0.84
CA ALA A 85 6.42 6.65 0.26
C ALA A 85 5.26 6.00 1.01
N ALA A 86 5.37 4.70 1.31
CA ALA A 86 4.41 3.99 2.14
C ALA A 86 4.28 4.63 3.52
N GLY A 87 5.40 4.89 4.22
CA GLY A 87 5.38 5.48 5.56
C GLY A 87 4.84 6.90 5.62
N LYS A 88 5.17 7.75 4.64
CA LYS A 88 4.59 9.10 4.55
C LYS A 88 3.08 9.04 4.29
N ALA A 89 2.61 8.14 3.43
CA ALA A 89 1.19 7.93 3.19
C ALA A 89 0.47 7.41 4.46
N MET A 90 1.10 6.49 5.20
CA MET A 90 0.60 5.98 6.48
C MET A 90 0.37 7.12 7.48
N LEU A 91 1.38 7.98 7.66
CA LEU A 91 1.29 9.14 8.56
C LEU A 91 0.21 10.13 8.13
N TYR A 92 0.17 10.46 6.83
CA TYR A 92 -0.75 11.46 6.30
C TYR A 92 -2.22 11.04 6.42
N LEU A 93 -2.52 9.77 6.13
CA LEU A 93 -3.88 9.23 6.14
C LEU A 93 -4.27 8.54 7.45
N ARG A 94 -3.32 8.38 8.38
CA ARG A 94 -3.48 7.64 9.64
C ARG A 94 -3.91 6.20 9.42
N GLU A 95 -3.34 5.57 8.40
CA GLU A 95 -3.56 4.14 8.12
C GLU A 95 -2.75 3.28 9.10
N ASP A 96 -3.40 2.27 9.66
CA ASP A 96 -2.77 1.33 10.59
C ASP A 96 -2.28 0.08 9.85
N ILE A 97 -1.17 0.25 9.12
CA ILE A 97 -0.50 -0.81 8.38
C ILE A 97 0.68 -1.30 9.22
N GLN A 98 0.70 -2.60 9.50
CA GLN A 98 1.69 -3.23 10.38
C GLN A 98 2.96 -3.63 9.62
N THR A 99 2.80 -4.11 8.39
CA THR A 99 3.91 -4.57 7.56
C THR A 99 3.86 -3.92 6.19
N VAL A 100 5.01 -3.48 5.70
CA VAL A 100 5.17 -3.06 4.30
C VAL A 100 6.15 -3.99 3.60
N ASN A 101 5.76 -4.44 2.41
CA ASN A 101 6.58 -5.23 1.51
C ASN A 101 6.89 -4.41 0.25
N ILE A 102 8.16 -4.19 -0.04
CA ILE A 102 8.61 -3.58 -1.29
C ILE A 102 9.22 -4.67 -2.15
N ILE A 103 8.65 -4.86 -3.35
CA ILE A 103 9.13 -5.82 -4.34
C ILE A 103 9.78 -5.02 -5.45
N VAL A 104 11.10 -5.13 -5.59
CA VAL A 104 11.84 -4.45 -6.65
C VAL A 104 12.12 -5.43 -7.78
N ASN A 105 11.52 -5.19 -8.94
CA ASN A 105 11.81 -5.94 -10.16
C ASN A 105 13.03 -5.32 -10.83
N VAL A 106 14.13 -6.04 -10.87
CA VAL A 106 15.38 -5.62 -11.52
C VAL A 106 15.44 -6.23 -12.91
N GLU A 107 15.38 -5.39 -13.94
CA GLU A 107 15.48 -5.83 -15.34
C GLU A 107 16.97 -6.02 -15.72
N TYR A 108 17.46 -7.26 -15.71
CA TYR A 108 18.81 -7.59 -16.18
C TYR A 108 18.87 -8.97 -16.85
N LYS A 109 18.71 -9.03 -18.18
CA LYS A 109 18.66 -10.26 -19.02
C LYS A 109 17.50 -11.22 -18.68
N SER A 110 17.13 -11.33 -17.42
CA SER A 110 15.93 -11.89 -16.81
C SER A 110 15.43 -10.93 -15.73
N VAL A 111 14.16 -11.03 -15.34
CA VAL A 111 13.62 -10.25 -14.21
C VAL A 111 14.00 -10.96 -12.91
N GLU A 112 14.77 -10.27 -12.07
CA GLU A 112 15.04 -10.69 -10.69
C GLU A 112 14.17 -9.87 -9.75
N ASN A 113 13.50 -10.54 -8.80
CA ASN A 113 12.65 -9.87 -7.82
C ASN A 113 13.37 -9.85 -6.48
N ILE A 114 13.60 -8.65 -5.94
CA ILE A 114 14.13 -8.47 -4.59
C ILE A 114 12.95 -8.09 -3.70
N MET A 115 12.61 -8.94 -2.74
CA MET A 115 11.55 -8.65 -1.79
C MET A 115 12.15 -8.18 -0.47
N ALA A 116 11.67 -7.04 0.01
CA ALA A 116 12.10 -6.41 1.24
C ALA A 116 10.90 -6.11 2.12
N THR A 117 11.00 -6.45 3.40
CA THR A 117 9.91 -6.28 4.37
C THR A 117 10.38 -5.49 5.58
N ALA A 118 9.55 -4.56 6.04
CA ALA A 118 9.77 -3.82 7.29
C ALA A 118 8.46 -3.63 8.06
N VAL A 119 8.59 -3.50 9.38
CA VAL A 119 7.45 -3.27 10.29
C VAL A 119 7.18 -1.79 10.47
N LYS A 120 5.94 -1.46 10.83
CA LYS A 120 5.44 -0.09 11.03
C LYS A 120 6.37 0.77 11.87
N GLU A 121 6.81 0.27 13.02
CA GLU A 121 7.60 1.03 13.99
C GLU A 121 8.91 1.54 13.37
N ASP A 122 9.62 0.66 12.66
CA ASP A 122 10.89 0.99 12.01
C ASP A 122 10.68 1.95 10.84
N ILE A 123 9.61 1.75 10.04
CA ILE A 123 9.28 2.62 8.91
C ILE A 123 8.94 4.03 9.40
N LEU A 124 8.13 4.16 10.45
CA LEU A 124 7.75 5.46 10.99
C LEU A 124 8.95 6.17 11.62
N ALA A 125 9.83 5.45 12.31
CA ALA A 125 11.07 6.02 12.84
C ALA A 125 11.99 6.53 11.72
N TYR A 126 12.10 5.79 10.61
CA TYR A 126 12.85 6.22 9.42
C TYR A 126 12.24 7.48 8.79
N VAL A 127 10.93 7.48 8.57
CA VAL A 127 10.22 8.57 7.89
C VAL A 127 10.18 9.87 8.71
N ASP A 128 10.12 9.77 10.05
CA ASP A 128 10.20 10.89 10.98
C ASP A 128 11.64 11.43 11.15
N GLY A 129 12.64 10.80 10.53
CA GLY A 129 14.05 11.17 10.67
C GLY A 129 14.68 10.78 12.01
N LYS A 130 13.99 9.95 12.82
CA LYS A 130 14.50 9.39 14.08
C LYS A 130 15.48 8.23 13.85
N MET A 131 15.43 7.62 12.68
CA MET A 131 16.31 6.55 12.24
C MET A 131 16.98 6.93 10.91
N SER A 132 18.29 6.73 10.80
CA SER A 132 19.03 6.97 9.55
C SER A 132 18.66 5.91 8.50
N SER A 133 18.86 6.21 7.21
CA SER A 133 18.68 5.22 6.15
C SER A 133 19.57 3.99 6.35
N ALA A 134 20.81 4.17 6.81
CA ALA A 134 21.74 3.07 7.05
C ALA A 134 21.27 2.15 8.18
N ASP A 135 20.72 2.71 9.25
CA ASP A 135 20.15 1.92 10.35
C ASP A 135 18.84 1.25 9.94
N PHE A 136 18.02 1.93 9.14
CA PHE A 136 16.78 1.37 8.62
C PHE A 136 17.04 0.17 7.72
N VAL A 137 18.04 0.22 6.83
CA VAL A 137 18.42 -0.92 5.98
C VAL A 137 18.76 -2.16 6.81
N ARG A 138 19.37 -2.00 8.00
CA ARG A 138 19.67 -3.13 8.90
C ARG A 138 18.44 -3.76 9.55
N LYS A 139 17.29 -3.07 9.51
CA LYS A 139 15.99 -3.56 10.02
C LYS A 139 15.16 -4.25 8.95
N ILE A 140 15.45 -3.98 7.68
CA ILE A 140 14.78 -4.61 6.54
C ILE A 140 15.10 -6.10 6.51
N LYS A 141 14.08 -6.92 6.31
CA LYS A 141 14.21 -8.36 6.04
C LYS A 141 14.15 -8.60 4.54
N PHE A 142 15.14 -9.29 4.00
CA PHE A 142 15.20 -9.67 2.59
C PHE A 142 14.78 -11.13 2.42
N SER A 143 14.10 -11.43 1.32
CA SER A 143 13.61 -12.78 0.94
C SER A 143 13.66 -12.99 -0.56
#